data_AF-A0A1N7CZW7-F1
#
_entry.id   AF-A0A1N7CZW7-F1
#
_cell.length_a   1.000
_cell.length_b   1.000
_cell.length_c   1.000
_cell.angle_alpha   90.00
_cell.angle_beta   90.00
_cell.angle_gamma   90.00
#
_symmetry.space_group_name_H-M   'P 1'
#
loop_
_entity.id
_entity.type
_entity.pdbx_description
1 polymer ?
#
loop_
_entity_poly.entity_id
_entity_poly.type
_entity_poly.pdbx_seq_one_letter_code
_entity_poly.pdbx_strand_id
1 'polypeptide(L)' 'MLSLFVGLFAIGFGILSIIRPQLLFNLRHPVSVTPESSLNETGVFLYRVGGVFSILVGLWVISAWGQPLRMGFL' A
#
# COMPACT_ATOMS: atom_id res chain seq x y z
N MET A 1 9.85 16.54 3.17
CA MET A 1 8.37 16.58 3.26
C MET A 1 7.72 15.59 2.30
N LEU A 2 7.96 15.67 0.98
CA LEU A 2 7.39 14.75 -0.03
C LEU A 2 7.62 13.25 0.29
N SER A 3 8.83 12.87 0.71
CA SER A 3 9.16 11.50 1.10
C SER A 3 8.29 10.94 2.23
N LEU A 4 7.96 11.78 3.21
CA LEU A 4 7.13 11.40 4.34
C LEU A 4 5.67 11.20 3.89
N PHE A 5 5.16 12.05 3.00
CA PHE A 5 3.84 11.85 2.38
C PHE A 5 3.77 10.58 1.54
N VAL A 6 4.76 10.34 0.67
CA VAL A 6 4.83 9.15 -0.18
C VAL A 6 4.91 7.88 0.67
N GLY A 7 5.73 7.90 1.72
CA GLY A 7 5.86 6.76 2.63
C GLY A 7 4.60 6.47 3.43
N LEU A 8 3.95 7.48 4.00
CA LEU A 8 2.67 7.32 4.70
C LEU A 8 1.56 6.85 3.76
N PHE A 9 1.52 7.36 2.53
CA PHE A 9 0.58 6.92 1.51
C PHE A 9 0.78 5.45 1.15
N ALA A 10 2.02 5.01 0.94
CA ALA A 10 2.33 3.60 0.66
C ALA A 10 1.94 2.67 1.81
N ILE A 11 2.11 3.11 3.06
CA ILE A 11 1.66 2.38 4.25
C ILE A 11 0.12 2.32 4.29
N GLY A 12 -0.56 3.45 4.10
CA GLY A 12 -2.02 3.51 4.09
C GLY A 12 -2.64 2.64 3.00
N PHE A 13 -2.07 2.67 1.79
CA PHE A 13 -2.46 1.78 0.69
C PHE A 13 -2.22 0.32 1.05
N GLY A 14 -1.06 0.01 1.65
CA GLY A 14 -0.72 -1.34 2.11
C GLY A 14 -1.71 -1.90 3.15
N ILE A 15 -2.09 -1.09 4.14
CA ILE A 15 -3.13 -1.45 5.12
C ILE A 15 -4.47 -1.69 4.43
N LEU A 16 -4.86 -0.80 3.51
CA LEU A 16 -6.12 -0.93 2.77
C LEU A 16 -6.16 -2.23 1.94
N SER A 17 -5.05 -2.63 1.32
CA SER A 17 -4.95 -3.91 0.60
C SER A 17 -5.07 -5.15 1.48
N ILE A 18 -4.67 -5.06 2.75
CA ILE A 18 -4.78 -6.19 3.70
C ILE A 18 -6.21 -6.29 4.24
N ILE A 19 -6.80 -5.16 4.64
CA ILE A 19 -8.10 -5.11 5.30
C ILE A 19 -9.26 -5.21 4.29
N ARG A 20 -9.18 -4.49 3.17
CA ARG A 20 -10.25 -4.40 2.16
C ARG A 20 -9.74 -4.70 0.73
N PRO A 21 -9.25 -5.92 0.46
CA PRO A 21 -8.74 -6.30 -0.86
C PRO A 21 -9.82 -6.21 -1.96
N GLN A 22 -11.08 -6.53 -1.63
CA GLN A 22 -12.20 -6.44 -2.57
C GLN A 22 -12.45 -5.01 -3.07
N LEU A 23 -12.24 -4.01 -2.21
CA LEU A 23 -12.41 -2.61 -2.59
C LEU A 23 -11.34 -2.19 -3.60
N LEU A 24 -10.08 -2.62 -3.40
CA LEU A 24 -9.01 -2.36 -4.36
C LEU A 24 -9.19 -3.11 -5.68
N PHE A 25 -9.76 -4.32 -5.64
CA PHE A 25 -10.11 -5.07 -6.85
C PHE A 25 -11.19 -4.35 -7.66
N ASN A 26 -12.26 -3.91 -7.00
CA ASN A 26 -13.33 -3.15 -7.65
C ASN A 26 -12.80 -1.82 -8.25
N LEU A 27 -11.90 -1.12 -7.55
CA LEU A 27 -11.25 0.10 -8.06
C LEU A 27 -10.35 -0.17 -9.27
N ARG A 28 -9.66 -1.31 -9.30
CA ARG A 28 -8.76 -1.68 -10.40
C ARG A 28 -9.55 -2.09 -11.64
N HIS A 29 -10.74 -2.66 -11.49
CA HIS A 29 -11.50 -3.29 -12.56
C HIS A 29 -12.95 -2.75 -12.63
N PRO A 30 -13.14 -1.44 -12.84
CA PRO A 30 -14.46 -0.81 -12.73
C PRO A 30 -15.47 -1.24 -13.81
N VAL A 31 -14.99 -1.76 -14.95
CA VAL A 31 -15.84 -2.10 -16.11
C VAL A 31 -16.12 -3.60 -16.24
N SER A 32 -15.26 -4.45 -15.69
CA SER A 32 -15.34 -5.91 -15.82
C SER A 32 -15.84 -6.64 -14.57
N VAL A 33 -16.10 -5.90 -13.49
CA VAL A 33 -16.56 -6.44 -12.20
C VAL A 33 -18.06 -6.25 -12.11
N THR A 34 -18.82 -7.32 -12.37
CA THR A 34 -20.24 -7.36 -11.99
C THR A 34 -20.34 -7.40 -10.45
N PRO A 35 -21.46 -6.97 -9.84
CA PRO A 35 -21.64 -6.98 -8.37
C PRO A 35 -21.40 -8.35 -7.71
N GLU A 36 -21.44 -9.43 -8.49
CA GLU A 36 -21.22 -10.81 -8.04
C GLU A 36 -19.75 -11.28 -8.14
N SER A 37 -18.87 -10.51 -8.78
CA SER A 37 -17.47 -10.89 -8.94
C SER A 37 -16.69 -10.68 -7.63
N SER A 38 -16.54 -11.77 -6.90
CA SER A 38 -15.76 -11.84 -5.66
C SER A 38 -14.31 -12.24 -5.96
N LEU A 39 -13.38 -11.68 -5.18
CA LEU A 39 -12.01 -12.19 -5.16
C LEU A 39 -12.01 -13.63 -4.64
N ASN A 40 -11.38 -14.53 -5.41
CA ASN A 40 -11.03 -15.86 -4.90
C ASN A 40 -9.95 -15.76 -3.80
N GLU A 41 -9.77 -16.85 -3.06
CA GLU A 41 -8.81 -16.91 -1.94
C GLU A 41 -7.38 -16.56 -2.38
N THR A 42 -6.97 -17.00 -3.58
CA THR A 42 -5.66 -16.69 -4.17
C THR A 42 -5.51 -15.19 -4.44
N GLY A 43 -6.54 -14.54 -4.97
CA GLY A 43 -6.56 -13.11 -5.20
C GLY A 43 -6.47 -12.33 -3.89
N VAL A 44 -7.24 -12.72 -2.88
CA VAL A 44 -7.15 -12.14 -1.53
C VAL A 44 -5.73 -12.27 -0.97
N PHE A 45 -5.12 -13.45 -1.11
CA PHE A 45 -3.74 -13.68 -0.67
C PHE A 45 -2.74 -12.76 -1.39
N LEU A 46 -2.84 -12.63 -2.71
CA LEU A 46 -1.97 -11.75 -3.50
C LEU A 46 -2.10 -10.27 -3.08
N TYR A 47 -3.33 -9.79 -2.85
CA TYR A 47 -3.54 -8.43 -2.34
C TYR A 47 -2.92 -8.23 -0.95
N ARG A 48 -3.01 -9.22 -0.06
CA ARG A 48 -2.38 -9.14 1.27
C ARG A 48 -0.86 -9.12 1.18
N VAL A 49 -0.26 -10.00 0.39
CA VAL A 49 1.20 -10.03 0.18
C VAL A 49 1.69 -8.73 -0.45
N GLY A 50 1.00 -8.23 -1.47
CA GLY A 50 1.29 -6.93 -2.07
C GLY A 50 1.15 -5.77 -1.08
N GLY A 51 0.16 -5.86 -0.17
CA GLY A 51 -0.03 -4.89 0.90
C GLY A 51 1.11 -4.86 1.90
N VAL A 52 1.59 -6.03 2.35
CA VAL A 52 2.77 -6.14 3.22
C VAL A 52 3.99 -5.53 2.53
N PHE A 53 4.19 -5.82 1.25
CA PHE A 53 5.28 -5.24 0.48
C PHE A 53 5.19 -3.70 0.40
N SER A 54 4.00 -3.15 0.16
CA SER A 54 3.76 -1.70 0.14
C SER A 54 4.08 -1.03 1.48
N ILE A 55 3.76 -1.69 2.60
CA ILE A 55 4.12 -1.20 3.95
C ILE A 55 5.64 -1.17 4.13
N LEU A 56 6.34 -2.24 3.75
CA LEU A 56 7.80 -2.32 3.85
C LEU A 56 8.48 -1.23 3.01
N VAL A 57 8.00 -1.00 1.78
CA VAL A 57 8.49 0.08 0.92
C VAL A 57 8.20 1.44 1.55
N GLY A 58 7.00 1.67 2.09
CA GLY A 58 6.65 2.92 2.75
C GLY A 58 7.52 3.22 3.97
N LEU A 59 7.77 2.22 4.82
CA LEU A 59 8.70 2.33 5.95
C LEU A 59 10.14 2.59 5.49
N TRP A 60 10.59 1.92 4.43
CA TRP A 60 11.91 2.15 3.85
C TRP A 60 12.05 3.58 3.31
N VAL A 61 11.04 4.10 2.59
CA VAL A 61 11.04 5.48 2.09
C VAL A 61 11.09 6.49 3.25
N ILE A 62 10.31 6.29 4.31
CA ILE A 62 10.36 7.15 5.49
C ILE A 62 11.74 7.10 6.15
N SER A 63 12.32 5.90 6.28
CA SER A 63 13.62 5.71 6.92
C SER A 63 14.76 6.33 6.11
N ALA A 64 14.90 5.97 4.83
CA ALA A 64 16.00 6.42 3.98
C ALA A 64 15.99 7.95 3.76
N TRP A 65 14.80 8.54 3.64
CA TRP A 65 14.65 9.96 3.34
C TRP A 65 14.33 10.81 4.58
N GLY A 66 14.13 10.19 5.74
CA GLY A 66 14.09 10.84 7.04
C GLY A 66 15.48 11.10 7.65
N GLN A 67 16.50 10.35 7.22
CA GLN A 67 17.90 10.55 7.63
C GLN A 67 18.51 11.92 7.29
N PRO A 68 18.30 12.53 6.10
CA PRO A 68 18.87 13.85 5.82
C PRO A 68 18.37 14.96 6.76
N LEU A 69 17.23 14.79 7.43
CA LEU A 69 16.77 15.72 8.48
C LEU A 69 17.55 15.58 9.80
N ARG A 70 18.21 14.43 10.04
CA ARG A 70 19.04 14.19 11.23
C ARG A 70 20.50 14.62 11.05
N MET A 71 21.00 14.74 9.81
CA MET A 71 22.39 15.14 9.53
C MET A 71 22.63 16.66 9.58
N GLY A 72 21.59 17.49 9.74
CA GLY A 72 21.73 18.95 9.90
C GLY A 72 22.05 19.43 11.32
N PHE A 73 22.36 18.52 12.24
CA PHE A 73 22.65 18.78 13.66
C PHE A 73 24.02 18.22 14.12
N LEU A 74 24.97 18.09 13.19
CA LEU A 74 26.39 17.86 13.50
C LEU A 74 27.26 18.87 12.75
#